data_AF-V6L058-F1
#
_entry.id   AF-V6L058-F1
#
_cell.length_a   1.000
_cell.length_b   1.000
_cell.length_c   1.000
_cell.angle_alpha   90.00
_cell.angle_beta   90.00
_cell.angle_gamma   90.00
#
_symmetry.space_group_name_H-M   'P 1'
#
loop_
_entity.id
_entity.type
_entity.pdbx_description
1 polymer ?
#
loop_
_entity_poly.entity_id
_entity_poly.type
_entity_poly.pdbx_seq_one_letter_code
_entity_poly.pdbx_strand_id
1 'polypeptide(L)'
;MLRFAGLVSRTLLRACGPHAAEMERGVAAAAADRAQHVDRALRTTAQEQVGLAYAGWDRLLTRVALPAWRTGRWPSRLDAGVVSALTELSRRDRLAEGFASRLTERPACDLLEEPGAVDAAVSLLAARLFHGEPRDGAASWSPVDWSAYPEEVVDRIWRTEATRLFAALDATDPDGAAGALRRTVTADTGARMPAGGASGSAARPVPESGVPYAEAAVGRILERLTGCGTGGPAAT
;
A
#
# COMPACT_ATOMS: atom_id res chain seq x y z
N MET A 1 28.34 -50.58 -32.44
CA MET A 1 29.00 -49.84 -31.34
C MET A 1 28.03 -49.14 -30.38
N LEU A 2 27.07 -48.33 -30.86
CA LEU A 2 26.14 -47.59 -29.96
C LEU A 2 25.33 -48.46 -28.98
N ARG A 3 24.85 -49.65 -29.40
CA ARG A 3 24.14 -50.58 -28.49
C ARG A 3 25.02 -51.15 -27.38
N PHE A 4 26.30 -51.38 -27.67
CA PHE A 4 27.27 -51.88 -26.68
C PHE A 4 27.63 -50.78 -25.67
N ALA A 5 27.91 -49.56 -26.16
CA ALA A 5 28.12 -48.41 -25.29
C ALA A 5 26.90 -48.16 -24.37
N GLY A 6 25.67 -48.22 -24.89
CA GLY A 6 24.46 -48.07 -24.09
C GLY A 6 24.25 -49.16 -23.03
N LEU A 7 24.66 -50.42 -23.32
CA LEU A 7 24.66 -51.51 -22.34
C LEU A 7 25.68 -51.25 -21.22
N VAL A 8 26.90 -50.86 -21.59
CA VAL A 8 27.98 -50.54 -20.64
C VAL A 8 27.59 -49.34 -19.75
N SER A 9 27.04 -48.26 -20.33
CA SER A 9 26.55 -47.12 -19.57
C SER A 9 25.41 -47.50 -18.63
N ARG A 10 24.46 -48.36 -19.04
CA ARG A 10 23.38 -48.85 -18.15
C ARG A 10 23.91 -49.68 -16.99
N THR A 11 24.91 -50.54 -17.23
CA THR A 11 25.53 -51.32 -16.15
C THR A 11 26.29 -50.44 -15.17
N LEU A 12 27.02 -49.43 -15.67
CA LEU A 12 27.74 -48.47 -14.82
C LEU A 12 26.77 -47.63 -14.00
N LEU A 13 25.70 -47.09 -14.60
CA LEU A 13 24.68 -46.32 -13.88
C LEU A 13 23.96 -47.16 -12.83
N ARG A 14 23.68 -48.45 -13.11
CA ARG A 14 23.10 -49.36 -12.11
C ARG A 14 24.07 -49.66 -10.96
N ALA A 15 25.36 -49.79 -11.24
CA ALA A 15 26.38 -50.01 -10.21
C ALA A 15 26.63 -48.74 -9.36
N CYS A 16 26.52 -47.55 -9.95
CA CYS A 16 26.67 -46.27 -9.24
C CYS A 16 25.41 -45.84 -8.48
N GLY A 17 24.22 -46.30 -8.87
CA GLY A 17 22.94 -45.94 -8.25
C GLY A 17 22.90 -46.07 -6.72
N PRO A 18 23.35 -47.18 -6.12
CA PRO A 18 23.42 -47.34 -4.67
C PRO A 18 24.28 -46.29 -3.96
N HIS A 19 25.44 -45.96 -4.53
CA HIS A 19 26.35 -44.94 -3.98
C HIS A 19 25.75 -43.54 -4.08
N ALA A 20 25.07 -43.23 -5.19
CA ALA A 20 24.32 -41.96 -5.32
C ALA A 20 23.20 -41.87 -4.28
N ALA A 21 22.45 -42.96 -4.06
CA ALA A 21 21.40 -43.01 -3.04
C ALA A 21 21.94 -42.92 -1.60
N GLU A 22 23.16 -43.39 -1.33
CA GLU A 22 23.85 -43.17 -0.05
C GLU A 22 24.31 -41.73 0.12
N MET A 23 24.83 -41.11 -0.95
CA MET A 23 25.17 -39.67 -0.94
C MET A 23 23.93 -38.81 -0.72
N GLU A 24 22.82 -39.08 -1.39
CA GLU A 24 21.55 -38.37 -1.20
C GLU A 24 21.04 -38.51 0.23
N ARG A 25 21.09 -39.71 0.80
CA ARG A 25 20.74 -39.94 2.22
C ARG A 25 21.70 -39.21 3.16
N GLY A 26 22.99 -39.18 2.85
CA GLY A 26 23.99 -38.43 3.63
C GLY A 26 23.76 -36.92 3.57
N VAL A 27 23.45 -36.37 2.39
CA VAL A 27 23.12 -34.95 2.22
C VAL A 27 21.82 -34.60 2.94
N ALA A 28 20.80 -35.44 2.83
CA ALA A 28 19.53 -35.26 3.53
C ALA A 28 19.72 -35.33 5.06
N ALA A 29 20.52 -36.28 5.56
CA ALA A 29 20.84 -36.38 6.98
C ALA A 29 21.64 -35.16 7.46
N ALA A 30 22.67 -34.73 6.72
CA ALA A 30 23.45 -33.54 7.06
C ALA A 30 22.65 -32.23 6.93
N ALA A 31 21.66 -32.16 6.03
CA ALA A 31 20.73 -31.05 5.95
C ALA A 31 19.72 -31.07 7.11
N ALA A 32 19.23 -32.25 7.50
CA ALA A 32 18.33 -32.42 8.63
C ALA A 32 19.01 -32.09 9.96
N ASP A 33 20.25 -32.54 10.15
CA ASP A 33 21.09 -32.25 11.33
C ASP A 33 21.36 -30.74 11.45
N ARG A 34 21.78 -30.09 10.36
CA ARG A 34 21.91 -28.63 10.29
C ARG A 34 20.59 -27.91 10.59
N ALA A 35 19.45 -28.44 10.13
CA ALA A 35 18.14 -27.87 10.40
C ALA A 35 17.67 -28.07 11.86
N GLN A 36 18.07 -29.16 12.53
CA GLN A 36 17.82 -29.40 13.96
C GLN A 36 18.59 -28.40 14.85
N HIS A 37 19.78 -27.98 14.41
CA HIS A 37 20.59 -26.97 15.09
C HIS A 37 20.11 -25.54 14.88
N VAL A 38 19.17 -25.27 13.96
CA VAL A 38 18.54 -23.95 13.87
C VAL A 38 17.59 -23.80 15.05
N ASP A 39 18.01 -22.95 16.00
CA ASP A 39 17.28 -22.65 17.23
C ASP A 39 15.79 -22.41 16.94
N ARG A 40 14.92 -23.06 17.71
CA ARG A 40 13.47 -22.88 17.63
C ARG A 40 13.10 -21.40 17.79
N ALA A 41 13.83 -20.67 18.64
CA ALA A 41 13.66 -19.24 18.81
C ALA A 41 13.92 -18.47 17.51
N LEU A 42 15.03 -18.76 16.81
CA LEU A 42 15.36 -18.13 15.52
C LEU A 42 14.30 -18.42 14.45
N ARG A 43 13.77 -19.65 14.41
CA ARG A 43 12.68 -20.00 13.47
C ARG A 43 11.39 -19.23 13.77
N THR A 44 11.02 -19.10 15.04
CA THR A 44 9.84 -18.34 15.45
C THR A 44 10.01 -16.87 15.08
N THR A 45 11.14 -16.25 15.41
CA THR A 45 11.42 -14.86 15.03
C THR A 45 11.41 -14.66 13.52
N ALA A 46 12.02 -15.57 12.74
CA ALA A 46 11.98 -15.48 11.29
C ALA A 46 10.53 -15.53 10.75
N GLN A 47 9.68 -16.39 11.30
CA GLN A 47 8.29 -16.50 10.91
C GLN A 47 7.48 -15.24 11.26
N GLU A 48 7.76 -14.64 12.42
CA GLU A 48 7.20 -13.36 12.82
C GLU A 48 7.60 -12.23 11.86
N GLN A 49 8.87 -12.21 11.42
CA GLN A 49 9.33 -11.22 10.42
C GLN A 49 8.66 -11.40 9.07
N VAL A 50 8.48 -12.64 8.60
CA VAL A 50 7.75 -12.92 7.35
C VAL A 50 6.28 -12.52 7.48
N GLY A 51 5.64 -12.84 8.61
CA GLY A 51 4.26 -12.47 8.88
C GLY A 51 4.06 -10.95 8.90
N LEU A 52 4.97 -10.21 9.54
CA LEU A 52 4.96 -8.76 9.57
C LEU A 52 5.20 -8.16 8.18
N ALA A 53 6.16 -8.68 7.43
CA ALA A 53 6.43 -8.26 6.05
C ALA A 53 5.15 -8.37 5.19
N TYR A 54 4.46 -9.51 5.29
CA TYR A 54 3.22 -9.74 4.57
C TYR A 54 2.10 -8.77 4.99
N ALA A 55 1.95 -8.50 6.30
CA ALA A 55 0.98 -7.55 6.80
C ALA A 55 1.26 -6.10 6.34
N GLY A 56 2.53 -5.69 6.29
CA GLY A 56 2.93 -4.39 5.76
C GLY A 56 2.60 -4.23 4.28
N TRP A 57 2.92 -5.25 3.47
CA TRP A 57 2.57 -5.30 2.05
C TRP A 57 1.04 -5.28 1.83
N ASP A 58 0.29 -6.13 2.52
CA ASP A 58 -1.17 -6.18 2.39
C ASP A 58 -1.81 -4.83 2.71
N ARG A 59 -1.39 -4.19 3.81
CA ARG A 59 -1.90 -2.88 4.20
C ARG A 59 -1.56 -1.81 3.16
N LEU A 60 -0.34 -1.80 2.62
CA LEU A 60 0.06 -0.87 1.56
C LEU A 60 -0.77 -1.08 0.30
N LEU A 61 -0.86 -2.32 -0.18
CA LEU A 61 -1.57 -2.66 -1.41
C LEU A 61 -3.06 -2.36 -1.29
N THR A 62 -3.68 -2.69 -0.15
CA THR A 62 -5.12 -2.51 0.06
C THR A 62 -5.49 -1.05 0.38
N ARG A 63 -4.71 -0.34 1.20
CA ARG A 63 -5.06 1.00 1.67
C ARG A 63 -4.51 2.13 0.79
N VAL A 64 -3.50 1.87 -0.02
CA VAL A 64 -2.79 2.91 -0.78
C VAL A 64 -2.73 2.55 -2.26
N ALA A 65 -2.18 1.39 -2.63
CA ALA A 65 -2.03 1.07 -4.05
C ALA A 65 -3.39 0.90 -4.75
N LEU A 66 -4.32 0.17 -4.14
CA LEU A 66 -5.64 -0.09 -4.71
C LEU A 66 -6.48 1.18 -4.98
N PRO A 67 -6.56 2.17 -4.06
CA PRO A 67 -7.15 3.47 -4.37
C PRO A 67 -6.53 4.15 -5.60
N ALA A 68 -5.20 4.17 -5.71
CA ALA A 68 -4.52 4.75 -6.86
C ALA A 68 -4.90 4.01 -8.15
N TRP A 69 -4.86 2.69 -8.13
CA TRP A 69 -5.16 1.85 -9.30
C TRP A 69 -6.56 2.09 -9.86
N ARG A 70 -7.56 2.23 -8.97
CA ARG A 70 -8.95 2.54 -9.35
C ARG A 70 -9.09 3.89 -10.07
N THR A 71 -8.14 4.80 -9.90
CA THR A 71 -8.11 6.12 -10.57
C THR A 71 -7.22 6.17 -11.80
N GLY A 72 -6.67 5.03 -12.24
CA GLY A 72 -5.71 4.92 -13.35
C GLY A 72 -4.30 5.40 -13.00
N ARG A 73 -4.00 5.53 -11.70
CA ARG A 73 -2.71 5.99 -11.17
C ARG A 73 -1.96 4.85 -10.50
N TRP A 74 -0.63 4.95 -10.39
CA TRP A 74 0.17 3.97 -9.64
C TRP A 74 1.33 4.66 -8.91
N PRO A 75 1.62 4.30 -7.64
CA PRO A 75 2.71 4.93 -6.88
C PRO A 75 4.08 4.62 -7.49
N SER A 76 4.87 5.63 -7.82
CA SER A 76 6.18 5.42 -8.47
C SER A 76 7.28 4.88 -7.53
N ARG A 77 7.05 4.95 -6.22
CA ARG A 77 8.00 4.54 -5.16
C ARG A 77 7.37 3.54 -4.18
N LEU A 78 7.01 2.35 -4.65
CA LEU A 78 6.29 1.35 -3.85
C LEU A 78 7.14 0.86 -2.66
N ASP A 79 8.44 0.66 -2.87
CA ASP A 79 9.41 0.28 -1.83
C ASP A 79 9.40 1.21 -0.60
N ALA A 80 9.41 2.53 -0.81
CA ALA A 80 9.35 3.53 0.23
C ALA A 80 8.03 3.45 1.01
N GLY A 81 6.94 3.13 0.31
CA GLY A 81 5.64 2.86 0.93
C GLY A 81 5.68 1.63 1.85
N VAL A 82 6.35 0.56 1.43
CA VAL A 82 6.51 -0.66 2.23
C VAL A 82 7.35 -0.40 3.47
N VAL A 83 8.50 0.26 3.32
CA VAL A 83 9.38 0.60 4.45
C VAL A 83 8.63 1.46 5.47
N SER A 84 7.85 2.44 5.01
CA SER A 84 7.01 3.26 5.90
C SER A 84 5.92 2.42 6.59
N ALA A 85 5.26 1.51 5.87
CA ALA A 85 4.22 0.66 6.43
C ALA A 85 4.77 -0.30 7.49
N LEU A 86 5.92 -0.91 7.22
CA LEU A 86 6.61 -1.81 8.16
C LEU A 86 7.14 -1.06 9.37
N THR A 87 7.66 0.16 9.18
CA THR A 87 8.11 1.01 10.30
C THR A 87 6.96 1.36 11.22
N GLU A 88 5.80 1.74 10.67
CA GLU A 88 4.61 2.06 11.46
C GLU A 88 4.03 0.82 12.15
N LEU A 89 4.01 -0.34 11.47
CA LEU A 89 3.52 -1.59 12.05
C LEU A 89 4.43 -2.08 13.19
N SER A 90 5.75 -2.06 12.98
CA SER A 90 6.75 -2.40 14.01
C SER A 90 6.60 -1.50 15.25
N ARG A 91 6.35 -0.20 15.05
CA ARG A 91 6.09 0.75 16.14
C ARG A 91 4.82 0.40 16.92
N ARG A 92 3.71 0.11 16.22
CA ARG A 92 2.41 -0.19 16.85
C ARG A 92 2.42 -1.47 17.65
N ASP A 93 2.97 -2.51 17.05
CA ASP A 93 2.88 -3.86 17.60
C ASP A 93 4.05 -4.15 18.57
N ARG A 94 4.96 -3.18 18.77
CA ARG A 94 6.19 -3.31 19.59
C ARG A 94 6.99 -4.55 19.20
N LEU A 95 6.93 -4.93 17.92
CA LEU A 95 7.48 -6.18 17.42
C LEU A 95 8.99 -6.06 17.32
N ALA A 96 9.65 -6.71 18.27
CA ALA A 96 11.09 -6.87 18.44
C ALA A 96 11.89 -5.57 18.59
N GLU A 97 12.57 -5.43 19.72
CA GLU A 97 13.65 -4.46 19.92
C GLU A 97 14.64 -4.54 18.73
N GLY A 98 14.76 -3.45 17.97
CA GLY A 98 15.70 -3.34 16.86
C GLY A 98 15.15 -3.64 15.45
N PHE A 99 13.90 -4.08 15.25
CA PHE A 99 13.39 -4.28 13.88
C PHE A 99 13.28 -2.97 13.10
N ALA A 100 12.68 -1.94 13.70
CA ALA A 100 12.66 -0.59 13.12
C ALA A 100 14.08 -0.05 12.86
N SER A 101 15.07 -0.41 13.69
CA SER A 101 16.47 -0.05 13.48
C SER A 101 17.08 -0.76 12.26
N ARG A 102 16.70 -2.02 11.99
CA ARG A 102 17.14 -2.76 10.81
C ARG A 102 16.48 -2.27 9.52
N LEU A 103 15.25 -1.77 9.59
CA LEU A 103 14.58 -1.13 8.43
C LEU A 103 15.29 0.16 7.98
N THR A 104 16.05 0.81 8.87
CA THR A 104 16.93 1.94 8.54
C THR A 104 18.27 1.53 7.93
N GLU A 105 18.64 0.25 7.97
CA GLU A 105 19.84 -0.23 7.27
C GLU A 105 19.61 -0.19 5.76
N ARG A 106 20.71 -0.07 4.99
CA ARG A 106 20.64 0.02 3.53
C ARG A 106 19.98 -1.25 2.95
N PRO A 107 18.79 -1.15 2.34
CA PRO A 107 18.10 -2.31 1.79
C PRO A 107 18.80 -2.86 0.54
N ALA A 108 18.54 -4.12 0.21
CA ALA A 108 19.12 -4.78 -0.97
C ALA A 108 18.71 -4.12 -2.29
N CYS A 109 17.55 -3.46 -2.35
CA CYS A 109 17.13 -2.70 -3.53
C CYS A 109 18.07 -1.52 -3.83
N ASP A 110 18.72 -0.93 -2.83
CA ASP A 110 19.71 0.15 -3.01
C ASP A 110 21.02 -0.33 -3.64
N LEU A 111 21.21 -1.65 -3.83
CA LEU A 111 22.37 -2.21 -4.52
C LEU A 111 22.18 -2.24 -6.05
N LEU A 112 20.97 -1.96 -6.54
CA LEU A 112 20.69 -1.89 -7.97
C LEU A 112 21.32 -0.63 -8.59
N GLU A 113 21.62 -0.68 -9.89
CA GLU A 113 22.18 0.46 -10.63
C GLU A 113 21.19 1.63 -10.69
N GLU A 114 19.92 1.35 -10.95
CA GLU A 114 18.83 2.35 -11.02
C GLU A 114 17.65 1.93 -10.12
N PRO A 115 17.79 2.03 -8.79
CA PRO A 115 16.80 1.48 -7.84
C PRO A 115 15.40 2.08 -8.04
N GLY A 116 15.31 3.39 -8.25
CA GLY A 116 14.03 4.07 -8.49
C GLY A 116 13.36 3.69 -9.81
N ALA A 117 14.14 3.40 -10.86
CA ALA A 117 13.57 2.96 -12.14
C ALA A 117 13.05 1.52 -12.05
N VAL A 118 13.77 0.65 -11.34
CA VAL A 118 13.34 -0.73 -11.09
C VAL A 118 12.09 -0.75 -10.22
N ASP A 119 12.04 0.01 -9.13
CA ASP A 119 10.85 0.08 -8.28
C ASP A 119 9.63 0.65 -9.03
N ALA A 120 9.84 1.68 -9.84
CA ALA A 120 8.82 2.21 -10.71
C ALA A 120 8.27 1.14 -11.69
N ALA A 121 9.16 0.38 -12.33
CA ALA A 121 8.76 -0.70 -13.23
C ALA A 121 8.00 -1.83 -12.50
N VAL A 122 8.46 -2.20 -11.30
CA VAL A 122 7.83 -3.23 -10.44
C VAL A 122 6.44 -2.77 -9.99
N SER A 123 6.29 -1.50 -9.61
CA SER A 123 5.01 -0.94 -9.18
C SER A 123 3.98 -0.89 -10.31
N LEU A 124 4.40 -0.49 -11.52
CA LEU A 124 3.55 -0.56 -12.71
C LEU A 124 3.18 -2.02 -13.05
N LEU A 125 4.12 -2.95 -12.94
CA LEU A 125 3.86 -4.38 -13.13
C LEU A 125 2.83 -4.89 -12.11
N ALA A 126 2.97 -4.51 -10.84
CA ALA A 126 2.03 -4.86 -9.79
C ALA A 126 0.62 -4.32 -10.11
N ALA A 127 0.49 -3.07 -10.55
CA ALA A 127 -0.79 -2.50 -10.96
C ALA A 127 -1.45 -3.34 -12.07
N ARG A 128 -0.67 -3.74 -13.10
CA ARG A 128 -1.18 -4.59 -14.19
C ARG A 128 -1.56 -6.00 -13.73
N LEU A 129 -0.77 -6.63 -12.86
CA LEU A 129 -1.03 -7.99 -12.37
C LEU A 129 -2.24 -8.04 -11.44
N PHE A 130 -2.36 -7.09 -10.52
CA PHE A 130 -3.40 -7.11 -9.49
C PHE A 130 -4.69 -6.39 -9.90
N HIS A 131 -4.62 -5.38 -10.78
CA HIS A 131 -5.78 -4.58 -11.20
C HIS A 131 -6.19 -4.79 -12.67
N GLY A 132 -5.27 -5.23 -13.52
CA GLY A 132 -5.48 -5.29 -14.98
C GLY A 132 -5.17 -3.95 -15.67
N GLU A 133 -5.57 -3.80 -16.93
CA GLU A 133 -5.46 -2.50 -17.62
C GLU A 133 -6.59 -1.54 -17.17
N PRO A 134 -6.37 -0.21 -17.18
CA PRO A 134 -7.40 0.76 -16.80
C PRO A 134 -8.65 0.59 -17.66
N ARG A 135 -9.84 0.58 -17.03
CA ARG A 135 -11.12 0.23 -17.68
C ARG A 135 -11.52 1.18 -18.82
N ASP A 136 -10.98 2.39 -18.84
CA ASP A 136 -11.13 3.31 -19.95
C ASP A 136 -9.88 3.17 -20.82
N GLY A 137 -9.94 2.40 -21.91
CA GLY A 137 -8.81 2.15 -22.82
C GLY A 137 -8.15 3.40 -23.45
N ALA A 138 -8.60 4.60 -23.08
CA ALA A 138 -8.00 5.89 -23.39
C ALA A 138 -7.02 6.41 -22.31
N ALA A 139 -7.09 5.92 -21.07
CA ALA A 139 -6.22 6.35 -19.98
C ALA A 139 -5.06 5.37 -19.80
N SER A 140 -3.89 5.71 -20.34
CA SER A 140 -2.66 5.01 -19.98
C SER A 140 -2.37 5.19 -18.49
N TRP A 141 -1.83 4.15 -17.85
CA TRP A 141 -1.31 4.23 -16.48
C TRP A 141 -0.44 5.47 -16.26
N SER A 142 -0.78 6.30 -15.26
CA SER A 142 0.00 7.47 -14.87
C SER A 142 0.73 7.26 -13.54
N PRO A 143 2.03 7.52 -13.45
CA PRO A 143 2.73 7.49 -12.18
C PRO A 143 2.22 8.59 -11.25
N VAL A 144 2.31 8.35 -9.94
CA VAL A 144 2.10 9.36 -8.88
C VAL A 144 3.23 9.28 -7.86
N ASP A 145 3.81 10.43 -7.52
CA ASP A 145 4.78 10.53 -6.43
C ASP A 145 4.06 10.61 -5.08
N TRP A 146 4.70 10.15 -4.00
CA TRP A 146 4.19 10.25 -2.64
C TRP A 146 3.80 11.67 -2.23
N SER A 147 4.54 12.68 -2.68
CA SER A 147 4.21 14.08 -2.34
C SER A 147 2.93 14.59 -2.99
N ALA A 148 2.51 13.98 -4.11
CA ALA A 148 1.31 14.35 -4.86
C ALA A 148 0.15 13.37 -4.66
N TYR A 149 0.39 12.28 -3.92
CA TYR A 149 -0.58 11.22 -3.68
C TYR A 149 -1.88 11.73 -3.02
N PRO A 150 -1.84 12.60 -1.99
CA PRO A 150 -3.06 13.14 -1.40
C PRO A 150 -3.93 13.89 -2.42
N GLU A 151 -3.34 14.76 -3.22
CA GLU A 151 -4.06 15.61 -4.17
C GLU A 151 -4.56 14.83 -5.39
N GLU A 152 -3.76 13.90 -5.92
CA GLU A 152 -4.08 13.20 -7.16
C GLU A 152 -5.01 11.99 -6.96
N VAL A 153 -4.94 11.34 -5.80
CA VAL A 153 -5.70 10.12 -5.50
C VAL A 153 -6.75 10.38 -4.43
N VAL A 154 -6.36 10.83 -3.25
CA VAL A 154 -7.26 10.94 -2.09
C VAL A 154 -8.33 12.00 -2.34
N ASP A 155 -7.94 13.22 -2.71
CA ASP A 155 -8.83 14.33 -3.00
C ASP A 155 -9.77 14.00 -4.17
N ARG A 156 -9.26 13.33 -5.21
CA ARG A 156 -10.06 12.92 -6.37
C ARG A 156 -11.15 11.92 -5.98
N ILE A 157 -10.79 10.90 -5.20
CA ILE A 157 -11.75 9.92 -4.67
C ILE A 157 -12.76 10.64 -3.78
N TRP A 158 -12.29 11.48 -2.86
CA TRP A 158 -13.16 12.20 -1.93
C TRP A 158 -14.16 13.12 -2.66
N ARG A 159 -13.72 13.89 -3.65
CA ARG A 159 -14.62 14.73 -4.47
C ARG A 159 -15.64 13.90 -5.24
N THR A 160 -15.25 12.74 -5.74
CA THR A 160 -16.14 11.83 -6.46
C THR A 160 -17.21 11.26 -5.52
N GLU A 161 -16.81 10.78 -4.35
CA GLU A 161 -17.73 10.26 -3.34
C GLU A 161 -18.64 11.35 -2.76
N ALA A 162 -18.12 12.55 -2.50
CA ALA A 162 -18.93 13.69 -2.07
C ALA A 162 -19.98 14.05 -3.13
N THR A 163 -19.62 14.08 -4.41
CA THR A 163 -20.55 14.33 -5.52
C THR A 163 -21.66 13.28 -5.57
N ARG A 164 -21.31 12.00 -5.40
CA ARG A 164 -22.29 10.89 -5.34
C ARG A 164 -23.22 11.03 -4.15
N LEU A 165 -22.69 11.36 -2.98
CA LEU A 165 -23.48 11.57 -1.76
C LEU A 165 -24.46 12.73 -1.94
N PHE A 166 -24.01 13.88 -2.46
CA PHE A 166 -24.89 15.01 -2.71
C PHE A 166 -25.98 14.67 -3.74
N ALA A 167 -25.65 13.96 -4.81
CA ALA A 167 -26.66 13.51 -5.77
C ALA A 167 -27.71 12.57 -5.14
N ALA A 168 -27.30 11.68 -4.24
CA ALA A 168 -28.21 10.80 -3.51
C ALA A 168 -29.10 11.59 -2.54
N LEU A 169 -28.55 12.59 -1.84
CA LEU A 169 -29.30 13.48 -0.96
C LEU A 169 -30.33 14.31 -1.73
N ASP A 170 -29.94 14.89 -2.87
CA ASP A 170 -30.82 15.65 -3.76
C ASP A 170 -31.98 14.79 -4.30
N ALA A 171 -31.75 13.49 -4.52
CA ALA A 171 -32.78 12.55 -4.95
C ALA A 171 -33.80 12.21 -3.84
N THR A 172 -33.42 12.37 -2.56
CA THR A 172 -34.28 12.12 -1.40
C THR A 172 -34.98 13.38 -0.85
N ASP A 173 -34.51 14.57 -1.21
CA ASP A 173 -35.05 15.86 -0.79
C ASP A 173 -35.22 16.81 -2.00
N PRO A 174 -36.26 16.59 -2.82
CA PRO A 174 -36.50 17.39 -4.04
C PRO A 174 -36.87 18.86 -3.74
N ASP A 175 -37.19 19.20 -2.48
CA ASP A 175 -37.60 20.54 -2.05
C ASP A 175 -36.41 21.47 -1.71
N GLY A 176 -35.17 20.99 -1.84
CA GLY A 176 -33.99 21.84 -2.04
C GLY A 176 -33.23 22.29 -0.78
N ALA A 177 -33.47 21.69 0.39
CA ALA A 177 -32.67 21.98 1.58
C ALA A 177 -31.23 21.41 1.43
N ALA A 178 -31.07 20.27 0.78
CA ALA A 178 -29.76 19.71 0.40
C ALA A 178 -28.95 20.65 -0.53
N GLY A 179 -29.61 21.29 -1.50
CA GLY A 179 -28.98 22.27 -2.41
C GLY A 179 -28.47 23.54 -1.71
N ALA A 180 -29.07 23.91 -0.56
CA ALA A 180 -28.57 25.02 0.27
C ALA A 180 -27.29 24.63 1.03
N LEU A 181 -27.18 23.39 1.50
CA LEU A 181 -25.98 22.85 2.17
C LEU A 181 -24.78 22.77 1.21
N ARG A 182 -25.04 22.44 -0.07
CA ARG A 182 -24.01 22.41 -1.12
C ARG A 182 -23.37 23.79 -1.33
N ARG A 183 -24.18 24.86 -1.40
CA ARG A 183 -23.70 26.24 -1.63
C ARG A 183 -22.82 26.74 -0.49
N THR A 184 -23.13 26.39 0.76
CA THR A 184 -22.34 26.82 1.92
C THR A 184 -21.01 26.08 2.00
N VAL A 185 -20.97 24.77 1.76
CA VAL A 185 -19.72 23.99 1.75
C VAL A 185 -18.76 24.46 0.65
N THR A 186 -19.28 24.74 -0.55
CA THR A 186 -18.45 25.25 -1.68
C THR A 186 -17.96 26.68 -1.47
N ALA A 187 -18.75 27.53 -0.81
CA ALA A 187 -18.34 28.91 -0.50
C ALA A 187 -17.24 28.97 0.56
N ASP A 188 -17.31 28.09 1.57
CA ASP A 188 -16.31 28.03 2.66
C ASP A 188 -14.97 27.42 2.18
N THR A 189 -15.00 26.46 1.24
CA THR A 189 -13.77 25.94 0.63
C THR A 189 -13.15 26.91 -0.39
N GLY A 190 -13.94 27.72 -1.10
CA GLY A 190 -13.44 28.74 -2.02
C GLY A 190 -12.81 29.96 -1.33
N ALA A 191 -13.25 30.30 -0.11
CA ALA A 191 -12.80 31.50 0.60
C ALA A 191 -11.41 31.39 1.27
N ARG A 192 -10.73 30.22 1.20
CA ARG A 192 -9.42 29.98 1.84
C ARG A 192 -8.25 29.80 0.86
N MET A 193 -8.38 30.22 -0.40
CA MET A 193 -7.25 30.32 -1.34
C MET A 193 -6.78 31.79 -1.42
N PRO A 194 -5.74 32.21 -0.68
CA PRO A 194 -5.06 33.46 -1.02
C PRO A 194 -4.28 33.25 -2.32
N ALA A 195 -4.62 34.03 -3.34
CA ALA A 195 -3.75 34.26 -4.48
C ALA A 195 -2.43 34.86 -3.97
N GLY A 196 -1.33 34.13 -4.12
CA GLY A 196 0.02 34.58 -3.74
C GLY A 196 1.00 34.36 -4.87
N GLY A 197 1.24 35.42 -5.66
CA GLY A 197 2.31 35.47 -6.66
C GLY A 197 3.68 35.69 -6.04
N ALA A 198 4.67 34.97 -6.59
CA ALA A 198 6.11 35.21 -6.70
C ALA A 198 6.96 35.81 -5.54
N SER A 199 8.03 35.05 -5.24
CA SER A 199 9.38 35.43 -4.79
C SER A 199 9.66 35.63 -3.29
N GLY A 200 10.63 34.84 -2.77
CA GLY A 200 11.29 35.08 -1.49
C GLY A 200 11.66 33.81 -0.72
N SER A 201 12.89 33.35 -0.89
CA SER A 201 13.54 32.28 -0.11
C SER A 201 13.56 32.59 1.40
N ALA A 202 12.87 31.77 2.20
CA ALA A 202 13.22 31.49 3.60
C ALA A 202 12.52 30.20 4.06
N ALA A 203 13.29 29.32 4.70
CA ALA A 203 12.88 28.01 5.19
C ALA A 203 11.58 28.06 6.02
N ARG A 204 10.64 27.17 5.70
CA ARG A 204 9.38 27.00 6.42
C ARG A 204 9.34 25.60 7.03
N PRO A 205 8.95 25.44 8.32
CA PRO A 205 8.85 24.12 8.93
C PRO A 205 7.69 23.34 8.31
N VAL A 206 7.92 22.05 8.06
CA VAL A 206 6.94 21.07 7.58
C VAL A 206 5.85 20.92 8.65
N PRO A 207 4.56 21.15 8.36
CA PRO A 207 3.51 20.80 9.29
C PRO A 207 3.31 19.28 9.26
N GLU A 208 3.61 18.63 10.37
CA GLU A 208 3.15 17.27 10.66
C GLU A 208 1.61 17.24 10.69
N SER A 209 1.06 16.09 10.26
CA SER A 209 -0.37 15.70 10.29
C SER A 209 -1.28 16.28 9.19
N GLY A 210 -1.26 15.63 8.03
CA GLY A 210 -2.29 15.76 6.99
C GLY A 210 -3.49 14.84 7.26
N VAL A 211 -4.29 15.13 8.29
CA VAL A 211 -5.62 14.53 8.56
C VAL A 211 -6.65 15.47 9.27
N PRO A 212 -6.32 16.64 9.90
CA PRO A 212 -7.31 17.35 10.73
C PRO A 212 -8.50 17.95 9.97
N TYR A 213 -8.37 18.22 8.67
CA TYR A 213 -9.40 18.97 7.93
C TYR A 213 -10.63 18.11 7.60
N ALA A 214 -10.42 16.85 7.21
CA ALA A 214 -11.52 15.94 6.88
C ALA A 214 -12.32 15.56 8.13
N GLU A 215 -11.65 15.36 9.26
CA GLU A 215 -12.29 15.00 10.53
C GLU A 215 -13.11 16.16 11.10
N ALA A 216 -12.58 17.39 11.03
CA ALA A 216 -13.29 18.60 11.43
C ALA A 216 -14.48 18.96 10.52
N ALA A 217 -14.45 18.56 9.25
CA ALA A 217 -15.58 18.73 8.33
C ALA A 217 -16.69 17.71 8.60
N VAL A 218 -16.33 16.44 8.83
CA VAL A 218 -17.29 15.36 9.14
C VAL A 218 -17.97 15.59 10.50
N GLY A 219 -17.23 16.02 11.52
CA GLY A 219 -17.80 16.34 12.83
C GLY A 219 -18.89 17.41 12.77
N ARG A 220 -18.66 18.47 11.98
CA ARG A 220 -19.64 19.56 11.82
C ARG A 220 -20.88 19.15 11.03
N ILE A 221 -20.73 18.25 10.05
CA ILE A 221 -21.89 17.70 9.31
C ILE A 221 -22.74 16.83 10.23
N LEU A 222 -22.11 15.99 11.07
CA LEU A 222 -22.82 15.15 12.04
C LEU A 222 -23.56 15.98 13.11
N GLU A 223 -22.95 17.03 13.66
CA GLU A 223 -23.62 17.96 14.59
C GLU A 223 -24.82 18.67 13.96
N ARG A 224 -24.74 19.01 12.67
CA ARG A 224 -25.84 19.69 11.96
C ARG A 224 -27.02 18.75 11.69
N LEU A 225 -26.73 17.48 11.40
CA LEU A 225 -27.74 16.45 11.17
C LEU A 225 -28.43 16.03 12.47
N THR A 226 -27.72 16.01 13.61
CA THR A 226 -28.31 15.69 14.92
C THR A 226 -29.04 16.88 15.55
N GLY A 227 -28.64 18.12 15.24
CA GLY A 227 -29.26 19.35 15.76
C GLY A 227 -30.63 19.70 15.16
N CYS A 228 -31.08 19.07 14.07
CA CYS A 228 -32.36 19.39 13.41
C CYS A 228 -33.58 18.68 14.04
N GLY A 229 -33.41 18.00 15.18
CA GLY A 229 -34.43 17.11 15.78
C GLY A 229 -35.29 17.68 16.92
N THR A 230 -35.25 18.97 17.26
CA THR A 230 -36.08 19.53 18.35
C THR A 230 -37.00 20.65 17.88
N GLY A 231 -37.99 20.30 17.06
CA GLY A 231 -39.21 21.07 16.89
C GLY A 231 -40.35 20.40 17.67
N GLY A 232 -40.53 20.78 18.93
CA GLY A 232 -41.68 20.32 19.74
C GLY A 232 -42.98 20.91 19.19
N PRO A 233 -44.11 20.17 19.19
CA PRO A 233 -45.37 20.69 18.71
C PRO A 233 -45.91 21.79 19.64
N ALA A 234 -46.29 22.92 19.05
CA ALA A 234 -46.95 24.03 19.72
C ALA A 234 -48.31 23.60 20.27
N ALA A 235 -48.56 24.01 21.51
CA ALA A 235 -49.81 23.82 22.24
C ALA A 235 -51.01 24.47 21.53
N THR A 236 -52.14 23.77 21.58
CA THR A 236 -53.49 24.34 21.54
C THR A 236 -54.24 23.85 22.77
#